data_AF-A0A938GPX8-F1
#
_entry.id   AF-A0A938GPX8-F1
#
_cell.length_a   1.000
_cell.length_b   1.000
_cell.length_c   1.000
_cell.angle_alpha   90.00
_cell.angle_beta   90.00
_cell.angle_gamma   90.00
#
_symmetry.space_group_name_H-M   'P 1'
#
loop_
_entity.id
_entity.type
_entity.pdbx_description
1 polymer ?
#
loop_
_entity_poly.entity_id
_entity_poly.type
_entity_poly.pdbx_seq_one_letter_code
_entity_poly.pdbx_strand_id
1 'polypeptide(L)'
;MFFTYEPRVMAVGDFDKDGDLDLAGAGLDGVLVIAENKGDFLTATTLNLTRYEARKVPSLRAIHVLDENKDGDWDILVAGDGGAELYFGQEGLGFKPATNELFDTKVTGTAAALGDFDGDGNEDLAVVDADSDTLSISIRKSPGDPWELALIVSVPSGSLLVSGDLDGDGKADLVGSGSVLWTALSSRRARVVSRQAEVLREGSSQGVVLNEFLASNASLPVAADEGRLTDWVEIYNASNDSLSLSNWTLLVIEPGSRPGRFRTNTYIFPATNDLPSKSRQIIVAADKKRTPLHTGFPLPAEGATLELKNATGELQDRLVYQTQETDRSFSRFRDGYNGWVVNPIRHPAVPTWTTALLIPG
;
A
#
# COMPACT_ATOMS: atom_id res chain seq x y z
N MET A 1 38.10 10.22 -11.43
CA MET A 1 37.10 9.90 -10.39
C MET A 1 35.96 10.89 -10.56
N PHE A 2 34.79 10.42 -10.98
CA PHE A 2 33.60 11.26 -11.14
C PHE A 2 32.57 10.87 -10.10
N PHE A 3 31.76 11.84 -9.72
CA PHE A 3 30.69 11.72 -8.73
C PHE A 3 29.38 12.00 -9.46
N THR A 4 28.40 11.10 -9.38
CA THR A 4 27.00 11.52 -9.55
C THR A 4 26.62 12.35 -8.33
N TYR A 5 25.78 13.37 -8.53
CA TYR A 5 25.27 14.17 -7.43
C TYR A 5 24.22 13.37 -6.65
N GLU A 6 24.47 13.16 -5.34
CA GLU A 6 23.66 12.29 -4.48
C GLU A 6 23.41 10.90 -5.11
N PRO A 7 24.44 10.02 -5.19
CA PRO A 7 24.21 8.65 -5.66
C PRO A 7 23.13 7.98 -4.82
N ARG A 8 22.05 7.52 -5.46
CA ARG A 8 20.92 6.88 -4.77
C ARG A 8 20.86 5.39 -5.00
N VAL A 9 21.35 4.94 -6.16
CA VAL A 9 21.20 3.57 -6.59
C VAL A 9 22.42 3.11 -7.37
N MET A 10 22.73 1.82 -7.22
CA MET A 10 23.80 1.13 -7.92
C MET A 10 23.34 -0.27 -8.32
N ALA A 11 23.91 -0.80 -9.39
CA ALA A 11 23.78 -2.18 -9.81
C ALA A 11 25.12 -2.70 -10.35
N VAL A 12 25.27 -4.02 -10.45
CA VAL A 12 26.47 -4.66 -10.99
C VAL A 12 26.09 -5.63 -12.10
N GLY A 13 26.98 -5.78 -13.08
CA GLY A 13 26.81 -6.68 -14.23
C GLY A 13 28.13 -6.79 -14.98
N ASP A 14 28.34 -7.85 -15.75
CA ASP A 14 29.51 -8.01 -16.63
C ASP A 14 29.15 -7.41 -18.00
N PHE A 15 29.12 -6.07 -18.10
CA PHE A 15 28.45 -5.38 -19.21
C PHE A 15 29.20 -5.54 -20.53
N ASP A 16 30.53 -5.71 -20.49
CA ASP A 16 31.35 -5.93 -21.68
C ASP A 16 31.75 -7.40 -21.91
N LYS A 17 31.31 -8.33 -21.04
CA LYS A 17 31.52 -9.77 -21.13
C LYS A 17 32.98 -10.21 -21.01
N ASP A 18 33.79 -9.44 -20.29
CA ASP A 18 35.19 -9.80 -20.04
C ASP A 18 35.36 -10.77 -18.86
N GLY A 19 34.28 -11.01 -18.09
CA GLY A 19 34.20 -11.96 -16.99
C GLY A 19 34.39 -11.33 -15.60
N ASP A 20 34.69 -10.03 -15.53
CA ASP A 20 34.72 -9.27 -14.30
C ASP A 20 33.41 -8.47 -14.13
N LEU A 21 32.95 -8.29 -12.87
CA LEU A 21 31.75 -7.47 -12.62
C LEU A 21 32.08 -5.98 -12.69
N ASP A 22 31.32 -5.25 -13.52
CA ASP A 22 31.29 -3.80 -13.64
C ASP A 22 30.25 -3.16 -12.71
N LEU A 23 30.26 -1.83 -12.64
CA LEU A 23 29.35 -1.03 -11.80
C LEU A 23 28.50 -0.06 -12.64
N ALA A 24 27.19 -0.07 -12.42
CA ALA A 24 26.26 0.99 -12.84
C ALA A 24 25.83 1.82 -11.64
N GLY A 25 25.74 3.14 -11.76
CA GLY A 25 25.31 4.03 -10.68
C GLY A 25 24.61 5.29 -11.17
N ALA A 26 23.62 5.76 -10.42
CA ALA A 26 22.87 6.97 -10.73
C ALA A 26 22.43 7.75 -9.49
N GLY A 27 22.12 9.03 -9.69
CA GLY A 27 21.74 9.96 -8.63
C GLY A 27 20.71 11.00 -9.05
N LEU A 28 20.64 12.09 -8.30
CA LEU A 28 19.64 13.15 -8.45
C LEU A 28 19.79 14.02 -9.70
N ASP A 29 20.96 13.99 -10.33
CA ASP A 29 21.25 14.71 -11.57
C ASP A 29 20.70 13.98 -12.82
N GLY A 30 20.08 12.81 -12.62
CA GLY A 30 19.58 11.96 -13.69
C GLY A 30 20.70 11.30 -14.51
N VAL A 31 21.96 11.40 -14.08
CA VAL A 31 23.08 10.82 -14.84
C VAL A 31 23.25 9.35 -14.45
N LEU A 32 23.18 8.47 -15.45
CA LEU A 32 23.60 7.07 -15.32
C LEU A 32 25.07 6.95 -15.71
N VAL A 33 25.87 6.35 -14.84
CA VAL A 33 27.30 6.11 -15.03
C VAL A 33 27.53 4.60 -15.02
N ILE A 34 28.22 4.11 -16.05
CA ILE A 34 28.80 2.76 -16.08
C ILE A 34 30.30 2.86 -15.84
N ALA A 35 30.87 1.94 -15.08
CA ALA A 35 32.28 1.89 -14.75
C ALA A 35 32.82 0.48 -14.94
N GLU A 36 33.70 0.34 -15.93
CA GLU A 36 34.42 -0.87 -16.32
C GLU A 36 35.40 -1.33 -15.23
N ASN A 37 35.40 -2.62 -14.91
CA ASN A 37 36.32 -3.25 -13.97
C ASN A 37 37.31 -4.17 -14.68
N LYS A 38 38.52 -3.67 -14.96
CA LYS A 38 39.59 -4.43 -15.66
C LYS A 38 40.42 -5.35 -14.74
N GLY A 39 39.84 -5.79 -13.63
CA GLY A 39 40.52 -6.62 -12.63
C GLY A 39 41.54 -5.91 -11.72
N ASP A 40 41.83 -4.61 -11.90
CA ASP A 40 42.79 -3.84 -11.09
C ASP A 40 42.25 -2.51 -10.51
N PHE A 41 40.94 -2.47 -10.22
CA PHE A 41 40.09 -1.31 -9.87
C PHE A 41 39.67 -0.42 -11.06
N LEU A 42 38.40 0.02 -10.97
CA LEU A 42 37.58 0.75 -11.95
C LEU A 42 38.34 1.76 -12.84
N THR A 43 38.83 1.30 -14.00
CA THR A 43 39.38 2.18 -15.05
C THR A 43 38.21 2.75 -15.84
N ALA A 44 37.51 3.71 -15.24
CA ALA A 44 36.19 4.18 -15.66
C ALA A 44 36.13 4.68 -17.11
N THR A 45 35.56 3.88 -18.00
CA THR A 45 34.91 4.35 -19.22
C THR A 45 33.53 4.90 -18.86
N THR A 46 33.37 6.22 -18.84
CA THR A 46 32.07 6.86 -18.57
C THR A 46 31.25 6.90 -19.85
N LEU A 47 30.18 6.11 -19.92
CA LEU A 47 29.07 6.43 -20.82
C LEU A 47 28.12 7.40 -20.10
N ASN A 48 28.08 8.65 -20.59
CA ASN A 48 26.98 9.56 -20.27
C ASN A 48 25.80 9.21 -21.16
N LEU A 49 24.99 8.24 -20.73
CA LEU A 49 23.67 8.08 -21.32
C LEU A 49 22.89 9.37 -21.05
N THR A 50 22.30 9.89 -22.11
CA THR A 50 21.82 11.27 -22.33
C THR A 50 21.30 11.97 -21.07
N ARG A 51 21.58 13.27 -20.91
CA ARG A 51 20.91 14.11 -19.90
C ARG A 51 19.39 14.03 -20.10
N TYR A 52 18.68 13.35 -19.19
CA TYR A 52 17.27 12.95 -19.32
C TYR A 52 16.26 14.12 -19.23
N GLU A 53 16.75 15.36 -19.19
CA GLU A 53 15.93 16.57 -19.20
C GLU A 53 14.99 16.66 -20.43
N ALA A 54 15.28 15.94 -21.51
CA ALA A 54 14.43 15.92 -22.72
C ALA A 54 13.12 15.11 -22.57
N ARG A 55 13.00 14.24 -21.54
CA ARG A 55 11.88 13.28 -21.42
C ARG A 55 11.19 13.21 -20.05
N LYS A 56 11.50 14.14 -19.14
CA LYS A 56 10.85 14.34 -17.82
C LYS A 56 11.18 13.32 -16.71
N VAL A 57 12.31 12.60 -16.79
CA VAL A 57 12.81 11.79 -15.65
C VAL A 57 14.01 12.47 -14.96
N PRO A 58 13.81 13.49 -14.11
CA PRO A 58 14.92 14.28 -13.57
C PRO A 58 15.75 13.59 -12.48
N SER A 59 15.21 12.59 -11.77
CA SER A 59 15.96 11.88 -10.72
C SER A 59 15.85 10.37 -10.90
N LEU A 60 16.97 9.65 -10.85
CA LEU A 60 16.99 8.19 -10.93
C LEU A 60 17.01 7.59 -9.52
N ARG A 61 16.09 6.66 -9.27
CA ARG A 61 15.86 6.04 -7.95
C ARG A 61 15.96 4.51 -7.98
N ALA A 62 15.86 3.89 -9.15
CA ALA A 62 16.07 2.45 -9.34
C ALA A 62 16.91 2.17 -10.59
N ILE A 63 17.74 1.14 -10.52
CA ILE A 63 18.47 0.52 -11.64
C ILE A 63 18.27 -0.98 -11.50
N HIS A 64 17.84 -1.64 -12.58
CA HIS A 64 17.82 -3.09 -12.69
C HIS A 64 18.66 -3.53 -13.89
N VAL A 65 19.38 -4.64 -13.71
CA VAL A 65 20.23 -5.26 -14.74
C VAL A 65 19.63 -6.61 -15.08
N LEU A 66 19.36 -6.84 -16.36
CA LEU A 66 18.66 -8.02 -16.88
C LEU A 66 19.05 -8.26 -18.34
N ASP A 67 18.96 -9.48 -18.83
CA ASP A 67 19.05 -9.76 -20.28
C ASP A 67 17.62 -9.75 -20.84
N GLU A 68 17.10 -8.54 -21.09
CA GLU A 68 15.69 -8.31 -21.40
C GLU A 68 15.33 -8.92 -22.75
N ASN A 69 16.19 -8.74 -23.75
CA ASN A 69 15.91 -9.20 -25.11
C ASN A 69 16.45 -10.62 -25.42
N LYS A 70 17.11 -11.27 -24.44
CA LYS A 70 17.70 -12.62 -24.54
C LYS A 70 18.79 -12.73 -25.62
N ASP A 71 19.49 -11.63 -25.93
CA ASP A 71 20.67 -11.63 -26.80
C ASP A 71 21.96 -11.95 -26.03
N GLY A 72 21.86 -12.04 -24.70
CA GLY A 72 22.94 -12.36 -23.80
C GLY A 72 23.77 -11.15 -23.39
N ASP A 73 23.53 -9.95 -23.91
CA ASP A 73 24.05 -8.69 -23.39
C ASP A 73 23.22 -8.25 -22.17
N TRP A 74 23.86 -7.63 -21.18
CA TRP A 74 23.12 -7.07 -20.04
C TRP A 74 22.47 -5.74 -20.42
N ASP A 75 21.16 -5.68 -20.26
CA ASP A 75 20.30 -4.50 -20.43
C ASP A 75 20.09 -3.79 -19.08
N ILE A 76 19.72 -2.51 -19.16
CA ILE A 76 19.49 -1.66 -17.97
C ILE A 76 18.11 -1.02 -18.03
N LEU A 77 17.30 -1.30 -17.00
CA LEU A 77 16.07 -0.56 -16.73
C LEU A 77 16.35 0.49 -15.64
N VAL A 78 16.07 1.75 -15.94
CA VAL A 78 16.13 2.84 -14.96
C VAL A 78 14.73 3.34 -14.62
N ALA A 79 14.50 3.73 -13.37
CA ALA A 79 13.24 4.36 -12.95
C ALA A 79 13.47 5.55 -12.03
N GLY A 80 12.54 6.50 -12.07
CA GLY A 80 12.69 7.79 -11.44
C GLY A 80 11.42 8.64 -11.39
N ASP A 81 11.60 9.88 -10.93
CA ASP A 81 10.52 10.86 -10.95
C ASP A 81 10.04 11.03 -12.39
N GLY A 82 8.82 10.62 -12.76
CA GLY A 82 8.30 10.80 -14.12
C GLY A 82 8.38 9.58 -15.05
N GLY A 83 8.83 8.42 -14.57
CA GLY A 83 8.65 7.14 -15.27
C GLY A 83 9.81 6.17 -15.14
N ALA A 84 9.83 5.17 -16.03
CA ALA A 84 10.95 4.26 -16.25
C ALA A 84 11.46 4.39 -17.69
N GLU A 85 12.63 3.85 -18.01
CA GLU A 85 13.17 3.73 -19.38
C GLU A 85 14.12 2.53 -19.46
N LEU A 86 14.05 1.78 -20.57
CA LEU A 86 14.88 0.60 -20.82
C LEU A 86 16.00 0.92 -21.82
N TYR A 87 17.19 0.39 -21.54
CA TYR A 87 18.37 0.49 -22.37
C TYR A 87 18.88 -0.89 -22.74
N PHE A 88 18.92 -1.18 -24.04
CA PHE A 88 19.53 -2.41 -24.53
C PHE A 88 21.05 -2.31 -24.55
N GLY A 89 21.71 -3.30 -23.98
CA GLY A 89 23.14 -3.53 -24.09
C GLY A 89 23.58 -3.71 -25.54
N GLN A 90 24.84 -3.44 -25.78
CA GLN A 90 25.52 -3.62 -27.06
C GLN A 90 26.95 -4.08 -26.78
N GLU A 91 27.66 -4.58 -27.81
CA GLU A 91 29.06 -4.96 -27.70
C GLU A 91 29.92 -3.92 -26.94
N GLY A 92 30.70 -4.40 -25.97
CA GLY A 92 31.45 -3.56 -25.04
C GLY A 92 30.52 -2.90 -24.01
N LEU A 93 30.84 -1.67 -23.57
CA LEU A 93 30.00 -0.93 -22.62
C LEU A 93 28.88 -0.12 -23.30
N GLY A 94 28.44 -0.53 -24.49
CA GLY A 94 27.49 0.24 -25.30
C GLY A 94 26.05 0.05 -24.83
N PHE A 95 25.24 1.12 -24.85
CA PHE A 95 23.81 1.03 -24.58
C PHE A 95 23.02 1.91 -25.56
N LYS A 96 21.86 1.41 -26.01
CA LYS A 96 20.90 2.16 -26.82
C LYS A 96 19.53 2.18 -26.13
N PRO A 97 18.78 3.30 -26.17
CA PRO A 97 17.41 3.31 -25.67
C PRO A 97 16.55 2.29 -26.43
N ALA A 98 15.72 1.55 -25.72
CA ALA A 98 14.60 0.83 -26.32
C ALA A 98 13.64 1.88 -26.92
N THR A 99 13.43 1.86 -28.24
CA THR A 99 12.60 2.88 -28.90
C THR A 99 11.12 2.70 -28.54
N ASN A 100 10.44 3.81 -28.17
CA ASN A 100 9.00 3.96 -27.86
C ASN A 100 8.53 3.69 -26.42
N GLU A 101 9.42 3.47 -25.47
CA GLU A 101 9.02 3.20 -24.09
C GLU A 101 9.16 4.43 -23.19
N LEU A 102 8.42 5.49 -23.52
CA LEU A 102 8.06 6.45 -22.47
C LEU A 102 6.90 5.85 -21.71
N PHE A 103 7.21 5.27 -20.56
CA PHE A 103 6.22 4.85 -19.60
C PHE A 103 5.59 6.13 -19.05
N ASP A 104 4.47 6.55 -19.64
CA ASP A 104 3.54 7.51 -19.02
C ASP A 104 2.86 6.78 -17.86
N THR A 105 3.65 6.33 -16.88
CA THR A 105 3.12 6.00 -15.58
C THR A 105 2.50 7.32 -15.12
N LYS A 106 1.19 7.37 -14.93
CA LYS A 106 0.49 8.54 -14.36
C LYS A 106 0.99 8.92 -12.95
N VAL A 107 2.08 8.33 -12.50
CA VAL A 107 2.63 8.28 -11.15
C VAL A 107 4.16 8.27 -11.23
N THR A 108 4.77 9.08 -10.40
CA THR A 108 6.21 9.32 -10.31
C THR A 108 6.86 8.14 -9.60
N GLY A 109 7.54 7.25 -10.34
CA GLY A 109 8.12 6.03 -9.75
C GLY A 109 9.18 6.32 -8.70
N THR A 110 8.96 5.88 -7.46
CA THR A 110 9.95 5.95 -6.37
C THR A 110 10.81 4.69 -6.29
N ALA A 111 10.23 3.52 -6.59
CA ALA A 111 10.97 2.27 -6.72
C ALA A 111 10.28 1.38 -7.77
N ALA A 112 11.04 0.45 -8.35
CA ALA A 112 10.55 -0.51 -9.34
C ALA A 112 11.08 -1.91 -9.02
N ALA A 113 10.37 -2.94 -9.48
CA ALA A 113 10.81 -4.34 -9.43
C ALA A 113 10.33 -5.07 -10.70
N LEU A 114 11.11 -6.07 -11.11
CA LEU A 114 10.83 -6.91 -12.26
C LEU A 114 10.48 -8.33 -11.81
N GLY A 115 9.57 -9.01 -12.50
CA GLY A 115 9.30 -10.43 -12.24
C GLY A 115 8.13 -10.94 -13.07
N ASP A 116 8.08 -12.24 -13.32
CA ASP A 116 6.97 -12.88 -14.03
C ASP A 116 5.73 -12.97 -13.11
N PHE A 117 4.89 -11.93 -13.11
CA PHE A 117 3.74 -11.80 -12.21
C PHE A 117 2.51 -12.53 -12.78
N ASP A 118 2.40 -12.67 -14.10
CA ASP A 118 1.27 -13.37 -14.72
C ASP A 118 1.55 -14.85 -15.06
N GLY A 119 2.81 -15.28 -14.98
CA GLY A 119 3.27 -16.66 -15.14
C GLY A 119 3.42 -17.08 -16.60
N ASP A 120 3.63 -16.14 -17.51
CA ASP A 120 3.79 -16.39 -18.95
C ASP A 120 5.25 -16.63 -19.37
N GLY A 121 6.20 -16.46 -18.46
CA GLY A 121 7.64 -16.63 -18.68
C GLY A 121 8.38 -15.38 -19.15
N ASN A 122 7.69 -14.23 -19.20
CA ASN A 122 8.26 -12.91 -19.48
C ASN A 122 8.33 -12.08 -18.20
N GLU A 123 9.31 -11.17 -18.10
CA GLU A 123 9.37 -10.28 -16.93
C GLU A 123 8.33 -9.16 -17.04
N ASP A 124 7.54 -8.99 -16.00
CA ASP A 124 6.61 -7.87 -15.87
C ASP A 124 7.23 -6.75 -15.03
N LEU A 125 6.67 -5.55 -15.14
CA LEU A 125 7.16 -4.36 -14.45
C LEU A 125 6.19 -3.91 -13.37
N ALA A 126 6.69 -3.84 -12.13
CA ALA A 126 6.00 -3.22 -11.00
C ALA A 126 6.68 -1.89 -10.64
N VAL A 127 5.92 -0.81 -10.53
CA VAL A 127 6.41 0.52 -10.13
C VAL A 127 5.56 1.03 -8.98
N VAL A 128 6.23 1.45 -7.89
CA VAL A 128 5.57 2.09 -6.75
C VAL A 128 5.89 3.57 -6.72
N ASP A 129 4.89 4.39 -6.43
CA ASP A 129 5.01 5.83 -6.26
C ASP A 129 4.70 6.19 -4.81
N ALA A 130 5.71 6.71 -4.11
CA ALA A 130 5.61 7.09 -2.71
C ALA A 130 4.78 8.37 -2.49
N ASP A 131 4.63 9.23 -3.50
CA ASP A 131 3.86 10.48 -3.37
C ASP A 131 2.36 10.22 -3.52
N SER A 132 1.99 9.24 -4.36
CA SER A 132 0.59 8.88 -4.59
C SER A 132 0.11 7.64 -3.80
N ASP A 133 1.00 6.97 -3.05
CA ASP A 133 0.72 5.71 -2.35
C ASP A 133 0.10 4.65 -3.30
N THR A 134 0.66 4.52 -4.52
CA THR A 134 0.17 3.58 -5.54
C THR A 134 1.24 2.65 -6.08
N LEU A 135 0.82 1.46 -6.48
CA LEU A 135 1.57 0.47 -7.23
C LEU A 135 0.89 0.27 -8.58
N SER A 136 1.64 0.43 -9.67
CA SER A 136 1.23 0.02 -11.01
C SER A 136 1.97 -1.25 -11.42
N ILE A 137 1.23 -2.22 -11.97
CA ILE A 137 1.78 -3.42 -12.59
C ILE A 137 1.46 -3.36 -14.08
N SER A 138 2.50 -3.52 -14.89
CA SER A 138 2.41 -3.58 -16.33
C SER A 138 2.97 -4.91 -16.80
N ILE A 139 2.23 -5.61 -17.65
CA ILE A 139 2.58 -6.93 -18.17
C ILE A 139 3.04 -6.83 -19.62
N ARG A 140 3.80 -7.80 -20.12
CA ARG A 140 4.17 -7.86 -21.54
C ARG A 140 3.89 -9.22 -22.13
N LYS A 141 3.72 -9.29 -23.46
CA LYS A 141 3.39 -10.55 -24.16
C LYS A 141 4.61 -11.35 -24.60
N SER A 142 5.75 -10.67 -24.78
CA SER A 142 7.00 -11.26 -25.25
C SER A 142 8.17 -10.33 -24.92
N PRO A 143 9.41 -10.85 -24.87
CA PRO A 143 10.60 -10.03 -24.66
C PRO A 143 10.73 -8.97 -25.76
N GLY A 144 10.96 -7.71 -25.37
CA GLY A 144 11.03 -6.57 -26.29
C GLY A 144 9.69 -6.04 -26.81
N ASP A 145 8.54 -6.65 -26.45
CA ASP A 145 7.24 -6.01 -26.61
C ASP A 145 7.01 -4.95 -25.52
N PRO A 146 6.26 -3.87 -25.81
CA PRO A 146 5.94 -2.88 -24.80
C PRO A 146 5.17 -3.48 -23.62
N TRP A 147 5.51 -3.05 -22.40
CA TRP A 147 4.68 -3.32 -21.23
C TRP A 147 3.34 -2.57 -21.32
N GLU A 148 2.24 -3.30 -21.17
CA GLU A 148 0.87 -2.81 -21.11
C GLU A 148 0.41 -2.73 -19.64
N LEU A 149 -0.13 -1.59 -19.21
CA LEU A 149 -0.65 -1.43 -17.85
C LEU A 149 -1.78 -2.43 -17.58
N ALA A 150 -1.57 -3.31 -16.61
CA ALA A 150 -2.53 -4.34 -16.21
C ALA A 150 -3.33 -3.92 -14.97
N LEU A 151 -2.67 -3.29 -13.99
CA LEU A 151 -3.27 -3.02 -12.69
C LEU A 151 -2.70 -1.74 -12.05
N ILE A 152 -3.56 -0.97 -11.39
CA ILE A 152 -3.16 0.06 -10.43
C ILE A 152 -3.87 -0.22 -9.11
N VAL A 153 -3.12 -0.30 -8.02
CA VAL A 153 -3.64 -0.50 -6.67
C VAL A 153 -3.00 0.48 -5.69
N SER A 154 -3.73 0.81 -4.63
CA SER A 154 -3.16 1.57 -3.51
C SER A 154 -2.28 0.67 -2.65
N VAL A 155 -1.10 1.17 -2.28
CA VAL A 155 -0.17 0.47 -1.38
C VAL A 155 0.24 1.38 -0.23
N PRO A 156 0.58 0.81 0.93
CA PRO A 156 0.74 1.59 2.15
C PRO A 156 2.01 2.44 2.24
N SER A 157 3.04 2.13 1.43
CA SER A 157 4.29 2.88 1.28
C SER A 157 5.13 2.39 0.09
N GLY A 158 6.02 3.23 -0.46
CA GLY A 158 6.72 2.95 -1.72
C GLY A 158 8.21 3.33 -1.78
N SER A 159 9.00 3.17 -0.71
CA SER A 159 10.42 3.52 -0.76
C SER A 159 11.32 2.43 -1.33
N LEU A 160 10.96 1.16 -1.14
CA LEU A 160 11.65 0.01 -1.74
C LEU A 160 10.62 -0.97 -2.24
N LEU A 161 10.95 -1.65 -3.34
CA LEU A 161 10.15 -2.72 -3.92
C LEU A 161 11.11 -3.81 -4.39
N VAL A 162 10.83 -5.05 -3.99
CA VAL A 162 11.57 -6.23 -4.45
C VAL A 162 10.60 -7.31 -4.84
N SER A 163 11.04 -8.19 -5.73
CA SER A 163 10.26 -9.31 -6.26
C SER A 163 10.94 -10.65 -6.00
N GLY A 164 10.14 -11.71 -6.03
CA GLY A 164 10.61 -13.10 -5.93
C GLY A 164 9.47 -14.04 -5.58
N ASP A 165 9.59 -15.33 -5.90
CA ASP A 165 8.59 -16.34 -5.56
C ASP A 165 8.59 -16.60 -4.03
N LEU A 166 7.72 -15.89 -3.32
CA LEU A 166 7.68 -15.91 -1.86
C LEU A 166 6.86 -17.09 -1.33
N ASP A 167 5.88 -17.56 -2.11
CA ASP A 167 4.94 -18.59 -1.71
C ASP A 167 5.13 -19.97 -2.38
N GLY A 168 6.08 -20.07 -3.32
CA GLY A 168 6.51 -21.29 -4.00
C GLY A 168 5.59 -21.71 -5.14
N ASP A 169 4.80 -20.81 -5.71
CA ASP A 169 3.85 -21.11 -6.79
C ASP A 169 4.42 -20.99 -8.21
N GLY A 170 5.69 -20.57 -8.32
CA GLY A 170 6.40 -20.41 -9.58
C GLY A 170 6.15 -19.08 -10.29
N LYS A 171 5.38 -18.17 -9.71
CA LYS A 171 5.26 -16.77 -10.16
C LYS A 171 6.02 -15.85 -9.20
N ALA A 172 6.49 -14.72 -9.70
CA ALA A 172 7.09 -13.73 -8.83
C ALA A 172 6.03 -13.08 -7.93
N ASP A 173 6.35 -12.85 -6.66
CA ASP A 173 5.57 -12.02 -5.74
C ASP A 173 6.27 -10.69 -5.50
N LEU A 174 5.64 -9.78 -4.75
CA LEU A 174 6.20 -8.48 -4.38
C LEU A 174 6.30 -8.30 -2.86
N VAL A 175 7.39 -7.70 -2.42
CA VAL A 175 7.57 -7.15 -1.07
C VAL A 175 7.93 -5.68 -1.20
N GLY A 176 7.10 -4.82 -0.61
CA GLY A 176 7.36 -3.38 -0.58
C GLY A 176 7.60 -2.89 0.83
N SER A 177 8.40 -1.83 0.96
CA SER A 177 8.65 -1.20 2.26
C SER A 177 8.67 0.33 2.19
N GLY A 178 8.53 0.93 3.37
CA GLY A 178 8.71 2.34 3.66
C GLY A 178 8.23 2.63 5.08
N SER A 179 7.07 3.26 5.26
CA SER A 179 6.47 3.41 6.60
C SER A 179 6.01 2.08 7.22
N VAL A 180 5.73 1.08 6.37
CA VAL A 180 5.41 -0.30 6.77
C VAL A 180 6.02 -1.27 5.75
N LEU A 181 6.19 -2.53 6.15
CA LEU A 181 6.51 -3.64 5.27
C LEU A 181 5.20 -4.31 4.81
N TRP A 182 5.04 -4.56 3.51
CA TRP A 182 3.87 -5.21 2.93
C TRP A 182 4.26 -6.23 1.87
N THR A 183 3.36 -7.17 1.59
CA THR A 183 3.54 -8.21 0.57
C THR A 183 2.32 -8.28 -0.35
N ALA A 184 2.54 -8.57 -1.63
CA ALA A 184 1.50 -8.81 -2.62
C ALA A 184 1.85 -10.08 -3.40
N LEU A 185 0.95 -11.06 -3.39
CA LEU A 185 1.15 -12.35 -4.05
C LEU A 185 0.49 -12.33 -5.43
N SER A 186 1.16 -12.82 -6.47
CA SER A 186 0.77 -12.58 -7.87
C SER A 186 -0.29 -13.55 -8.39
N SER A 187 -0.19 -14.84 -8.07
CA SER A 187 -1.15 -15.87 -8.50
C SER A 187 -2.29 -16.08 -7.50
N ARG A 188 -2.09 -15.61 -6.27
CA ARG A 188 -3.18 -15.48 -5.32
C ARG A 188 -3.79 -14.11 -5.54
N ARG A 189 -5.00 -14.06 -6.12
CA ARG A 189 -5.98 -13.04 -5.68
C ARG A 189 -5.83 -12.98 -4.20
N ALA A 190 -5.43 -11.84 -3.62
CA ALA A 190 -5.18 -11.69 -2.20
C ALA A 190 -6.10 -12.65 -1.46
N ARG A 191 -5.59 -13.84 -1.12
CA ARG A 191 -6.37 -14.77 -0.34
C ARG A 191 -6.06 -14.24 1.00
N VAL A 192 -6.75 -13.15 1.33
CA VAL A 192 -6.65 -12.57 2.62
C VAL A 192 -6.90 -13.77 3.52
N VAL A 193 -5.92 -14.12 4.33
CA VAL A 193 -6.20 -14.87 5.55
C VAL A 193 -6.82 -13.90 6.55
N SER A 194 -7.65 -12.96 6.07
CA SER A 194 -8.94 -12.65 6.66
C SER A 194 -9.96 -13.26 5.70
N ARG A 195 -10.56 -14.39 6.07
CA ARG A 195 -11.84 -14.70 5.43
C ARG A 195 -12.75 -13.50 5.71
N GLN A 196 -13.20 -12.89 4.61
CA GLN A 196 -14.26 -11.89 4.37
C GLN A 196 -14.18 -10.47 4.98
N ALA A 197 -14.15 -9.53 4.02
CA ALA A 197 -14.76 -8.21 4.06
C ALA A 197 -14.89 -7.76 2.59
N GLU A 198 -15.96 -8.13 1.89
CA GLU A 198 -16.23 -7.57 0.56
C GLU A 198 -16.60 -6.08 0.71
N VAL A 199 -15.67 -5.20 0.35
CA VAL A 199 -15.91 -3.76 0.27
C VAL A 199 -16.60 -3.46 -1.06
N LEU A 200 -17.93 -3.38 -1.03
CA LEU A 200 -18.70 -2.66 -2.06
C LEU A 200 -18.88 -1.23 -1.54
N ARG A 201 -18.26 -0.23 -2.18
CA ARG A 201 -18.46 1.19 -1.85
C ARG A 201 -19.45 1.88 -2.78
N GLU A 202 -20.38 2.58 -2.15
CA GLU A 202 -20.87 3.90 -2.55
C GLU A 202 -20.58 4.85 -1.35
N GLY A 203 -19.54 5.70 -1.40
CA GLY A 203 -19.19 6.64 -0.30
C GLY A 203 -17.76 7.21 -0.33
N SER A 204 -17.61 8.53 -0.14
CA SER A 204 -16.38 9.32 -0.34
C SER A 204 -15.37 9.25 0.83
N SER A 205 -14.08 9.46 0.55
CA SER A 205 -13.00 9.56 1.55
C SER A 205 -12.92 10.93 2.27
N GLN A 206 -13.99 11.74 2.21
CA GLN A 206 -14.01 13.14 2.67
C GLN A 206 -14.98 13.40 3.84
N GLY A 207 -15.48 12.35 4.52
CA GLY A 207 -16.51 12.45 5.54
C GLY A 207 -16.23 11.69 6.84
N VAL A 208 -17.29 11.37 7.57
CA VAL A 208 -17.22 10.55 8.78
C VAL A 208 -17.30 9.08 8.40
N VAL A 209 -16.39 8.27 8.93
CA VAL A 209 -16.21 6.86 8.55
C VAL A 209 -16.08 5.94 9.76
N LEU A 210 -16.29 4.63 9.54
CA LEU A 210 -15.84 3.58 10.46
C LEU A 210 -14.31 3.51 10.38
N ASN A 211 -13.61 3.56 11.51
CA ASN A 211 -12.14 3.63 11.51
C ASN A 211 -11.47 2.38 12.07
N GLU A 212 -11.96 1.87 13.20
CA GLU A 212 -11.44 0.68 13.84
C GLU A 212 -12.55 -0.03 14.62
N PHE A 213 -12.48 -1.35 14.79
CA PHE A 213 -13.40 -2.07 15.67
C PHE A 213 -12.80 -3.36 16.24
N LEU A 214 -13.36 -3.79 17.37
CA LEU A 214 -13.07 -5.07 18.02
C LEU A 214 -14.41 -5.71 18.45
N ALA A 215 -14.73 -6.86 17.88
CA ALA A 215 -15.93 -7.67 18.09
C ALA A 215 -15.69 -8.95 18.91
N SER A 216 -14.43 -9.23 19.29
CA SER A 216 -14.08 -10.29 20.23
C SER A 216 -12.99 -9.80 21.17
N ASN A 217 -13.38 -9.34 22.36
CA ASN A 217 -12.48 -8.74 23.34
C ASN A 217 -12.40 -9.55 24.64
N ALA A 218 -11.20 -9.99 25.01
CA ALA A 218 -10.89 -10.70 26.26
C ALA A 218 -9.76 -10.06 27.08
N SER A 219 -9.02 -9.09 26.54
CA SER A 219 -7.89 -8.49 27.27
C SER A 219 -7.70 -6.98 27.11
N LEU A 220 -8.51 -6.30 26.30
CA LEU A 220 -8.33 -4.89 25.96
C LEU A 220 -9.37 -3.99 26.66
N PRO A 221 -9.06 -3.38 27.83
CA PRO A 221 -10.02 -2.57 28.56
C PRO A 221 -10.38 -1.29 27.80
N VAL A 222 -11.68 -1.03 27.63
CA VAL A 222 -12.17 0.18 26.96
C VAL A 222 -12.37 1.27 28.00
N ALA A 223 -11.55 2.33 27.96
CA ALA A 223 -11.62 3.44 28.92
C ALA A 223 -13.00 4.11 28.96
N ALA A 224 -13.69 4.17 27.81
CA ALA A 224 -15.05 4.69 27.69
C ALA A 224 -16.13 3.83 28.40
N ASP A 225 -15.79 2.60 28.80
CA ASP A 225 -16.62 1.73 29.65
C ASP A 225 -15.93 1.41 30.99
N GLU A 226 -15.29 2.42 31.60
CA GLU A 226 -14.64 2.30 32.91
C GLU A 226 -13.56 1.20 32.97
N GLY A 227 -12.94 0.89 31.82
CA GLY A 227 -11.90 -0.13 31.71
C GLY A 227 -12.42 -1.56 31.65
N ARG A 228 -13.71 -1.77 31.31
CA ARG A 228 -14.25 -3.12 31.07
C ARG A 228 -13.78 -3.70 29.74
N LEU A 229 -13.83 -5.03 29.66
CA LEU A 229 -13.58 -5.79 28.44
C LEU A 229 -14.87 -5.85 27.64
N THR A 230 -15.01 -4.93 26.68
CA THR A 230 -16.19 -4.83 25.82
C THR A 230 -15.78 -4.63 24.36
N ASP A 231 -16.65 -5.04 23.45
CA ASP A 231 -16.49 -4.73 22.04
C ASP A 231 -16.64 -3.22 21.82
N TRP A 232 -16.13 -2.73 20.69
CA TRP A 232 -16.20 -1.32 20.37
C TRP A 232 -16.05 -1.05 18.88
N VAL A 233 -16.56 0.10 18.46
CA VAL A 233 -16.39 0.67 17.12
C VAL A 233 -15.88 2.10 17.27
N GLU A 234 -14.81 2.44 16.56
CA GLU A 234 -14.30 3.79 16.42
C GLU A 234 -14.85 4.44 15.16
N ILE A 235 -15.34 5.65 15.32
CA ILE A 235 -15.81 6.54 14.26
C ILE A 235 -14.78 7.65 14.09
N TYR A 236 -14.36 7.94 12.87
CA TYR A 236 -13.39 9.00 12.57
C TYR A 236 -13.99 10.06 11.64
N ASN A 237 -13.78 11.33 11.97
CA ASN A 237 -14.12 12.44 11.08
C ASN A 237 -12.91 12.80 10.20
N ALA A 238 -12.91 12.30 8.96
CA ALA A 238 -11.86 12.59 7.98
C ALA A 238 -12.01 13.95 7.30
N SER A 239 -13.11 14.67 7.53
CA SER A 239 -13.31 16.01 6.95
C SER A 239 -12.42 17.05 7.64
N ASN A 240 -12.39 18.27 7.09
CA ASN A 240 -11.68 19.40 7.69
C ASN A 240 -12.57 20.20 8.65
N ASP A 241 -13.85 19.85 8.78
CA ASP A 241 -14.84 20.55 9.58
C ASP A 241 -15.32 19.71 10.77
N SER A 242 -15.77 20.37 11.82
CA SER A 242 -16.49 19.69 12.90
C SER A 242 -17.89 19.32 12.41
N LEU A 243 -18.32 18.09 12.65
CA LEU A 243 -19.61 17.59 12.19
C LEU A 243 -20.46 17.11 13.37
N SER A 244 -21.76 17.34 13.29
CA SER A 244 -22.71 16.78 14.24
C SER A 244 -23.17 15.41 13.76
N LEU A 245 -22.98 14.39 14.60
CA LEU A 245 -23.46 13.03 14.41
C LEU A 245 -24.88 12.83 14.95
N SER A 246 -25.57 13.90 15.34
CA SER A 246 -26.92 13.82 15.88
C SER A 246 -27.87 13.09 14.94
N ASN A 247 -28.52 12.04 15.45
CA ASN A 247 -29.42 11.15 14.71
C ASN A 247 -28.78 10.35 13.56
N TRP A 248 -27.45 10.31 13.48
CA TRP A 248 -26.78 9.31 12.65
C TRP A 248 -27.09 7.92 13.19
N THR A 249 -26.90 6.89 12.37
CA THR A 249 -27.15 5.51 12.77
C THR A 249 -25.97 4.60 12.44
N LEU A 250 -25.65 3.73 13.40
CA LEU A 250 -24.79 2.57 13.21
C LEU A 250 -25.68 1.33 13.19
N LEU A 251 -25.76 0.67 12.04
CA LEU A 251 -26.47 -0.58 11.87
C LEU A 251 -25.49 -1.75 11.98
N VAL A 252 -25.85 -2.77 12.75
CA VAL A 252 -25.15 -4.06 12.79
C VAL A 252 -26.08 -5.11 12.23
N ILE A 253 -25.76 -5.59 11.02
CA ILE A 253 -26.57 -6.51 10.24
C ILE A 253 -25.90 -7.89 10.26
N GLU A 254 -26.46 -8.82 11.01
CA GLU A 254 -25.94 -10.18 11.17
C GLU A 254 -26.79 -11.21 10.39
N PRO A 255 -26.19 -12.32 9.92
CA PRO A 255 -26.95 -13.43 9.36
C PRO A 255 -27.95 -13.98 10.39
N GLY A 256 -29.21 -14.10 9.98
CA GLY A 256 -30.24 -14.73 10.78
C GLY A 256 -30.09 -16.25 10.80
N SER A 257 -30.84 -16.92 11.69
CA SER A 257 -30.83 -18.39 11.84
C SER A 257 -31.33 -19.18 10.62
N ARG A 258 -31.75 -18.50 9.54
CA ARG A 258 -32.17 -19.11 8.28
C ARG A 258 -31.46 -18.41 7.12
N PRO A 259 -31.01 -19.15 6.08
CA PRO A 259 -30.41 -18.57 4.89
C PRO A 259 -31.26 -17.45 4.29
N GLY A 260 -30.63 -16.32 3.95
CA GLY A 260 -31.29 -15.17 3.32
C GLY A 260 -32.12 -14.28 4.25
N ARG A 261 -32.13 -14.53 5.58
CA ARG A 261 -32.67 -13.58 6.57
C ARG A 261 -31.52 -12.92 7.32
N PHE A 262 -31.71 -11.64 7.65
CA PHE A 262 -30.76 -10.87 8.45
C PHE A 262 -31.45 -10.32 9.69
N ARG A 263 -30.70 -10.18 10.78
CA ARG A 263 -31.11 -9.40 11.94
C ARG A 263 -30.34 -8.08 11.92
N THR A 264 -31.03 -6.99 12.22
CA THR A 264 -30.41 -5.66 12.25
C THR A 264 -30.60 -5.06 13.64
N ASN A 265 -29.50 -4.79 14.31
CA ASN A 265 -29.46 -3.96 15.50
C ASN A 265 -29.13 -2.52 15.08
N THR A 266 -29.84 -1.56 15.63
CA THR A 266 -29.68 -0.14 15.30
C THR A 266 -29.25 0.63 16.53
N TYR A 267 -28.09 1.27 16.45
CA TYR A 267 -27.66 2.31 17.38
C TYR A 267 -27.90 3.68 16.74
N ILE A 268 -28.45 4.61 17.52
CA ILE A 268 -28.69 6.00 17.10
C ILE A 268 -27.78 6.89 17.95
N PHE A 269 -26.98 7.71 17.29
CA PHE A 269 -26.10 8.66 17.94
C PHE A 269 -26.93 9.75 18.66
N PRO A 270 -26.54 10.16 19.87
CA PRO A 270 -27.33 11.09 20.68
C PRO A 270 -27.47 12.47 20.02
N ALA A 271 -28.55 13.18 20.35
CA ALA A 271 -28.89 14.49 19.75
C ALA A 271 -27.86 15.61 20.01
N THR A 272 -26.94 15.39 20.96
CA THR A 272 -25.78 16.25 21.20
C THR A 272 -24.53 15.39 21.01
N ASN A 273 -24.07 15.28 19.77
CA ASN A 273 -22.86 14.52 19.45
C ASN A 273 -22.04 15.21 18.37
N ASP A 274 -21.15 16.09 18.78
CA ASP A 274 -20.25 16.76 17.86
C ASP A 274 -18.91 16.04 17.80
N LEU A 275 -18.47 15.74 16.58
CA LEU A 275 -17.20 15.12 16.30
C LEU A 275 -16.28 16.14 15.60
N PRO A 276 -15.29 16.71 16.32
CA PRO A 276 -14.34 17.65 15.74
C PRO A 276 -13.63 17.11 14.49
N SER A 277 -13.17 18.03 13.66
CA SER A 277 -12.31 17.73 12.50
C SER A 277 -11.10 16.89 12.91
N LYS A 278 -10.79 15.86 12.12
CA LYS A 278 -9.67 14.92 12.35
C LYS A 278 -9.67 14.23 13.72
N SER A 279 -10.83 14.14 14.37
CA SER A 279 -10.99 13.47 15.66
C SER A 279 -11.78 12.17 15.53
N ARG A 280 -11.78 11.39 16.61
CA ARG A 280 -12.45 10.09 16.67
C ARG A 280 -13.30 9.93 17.93
N GLN A 281 -14.28 9.04 17.84
CA GLN A 281 -15.17 8.70 18.94
C GLN A 281 -15.36 7.19 19.03
N ILE A 282 -15.24 6.66 20.24
CA ILE A 282 -15.53 5.25 20.54
C ILE A 282 -17.01 5.08 20.88
N ILE A 283 -17.64 4.14 20.19
CA ILE A 283 -18.95 3.60 20.50
C ILE A 283 -18.73 2.24 21.17
N VAL A 284 -19.19 2.10 22.41
CA VAL A 284 -19.06 0.87 23.19
C VAL A 284 -20.15 -0.09 22.75
N ALA A 285 -19.75 -1.26 22.27
CA ALA A 285 -20.67 -2.31 21.88
C ALA A 285 -20.86 -3.31 23.03
N ALA A 286 -21.87 -3.05 23.85
CA ALA A 286 -22.18 -3.87 25.02
C ALA A 286 -23.69 -3.95 25.23
N ASP A 287 -24.16 -5.06 25.80
CA ASP A 287 -25.57 -5.33 26.13
C ASP A 287 -26.18 -4.27 27.06
N LYS A 288 -25.39 -3.72 27.97
CA LYS A 288 -25.84 -2.72 28.93
C LYS A 288 -25.56 -1.30 28.45
N LYS A 289 -26.63 -0.50 28.30
CA LYS A 289 -26.53 0.94 28.06
C LYS A 289 -26.18 1.68 29.35
N ARG A 290 -24.92 2.14 29.47
CA ARG A 290 -24.43 2.93 30.62
C ARG A 290 -24.30 4.41 30.28
N THR A 291 -23.87 4.69 29.06
CA THR A 291 -23.77 6.04 28.51
C THR A 291 -24.54 6.12 27.20
N PRO A 292 -24.82 7.33 26.68
CA PRO A 292 -25.37 7.49 25.34
C PRO A 292 -24.51 6.87 24.22
N LEU A 293 -23.22 6.59 24.46
CA LEU A 293 -22.30 5.96 23.51
C LEU A 293 -22.26 4.42 23.62
N HIS A 294 -23.18 3.81 24.39
CA HIS A 294 -23.34 2.36 24.42
C HIS A 294 -24.46 1.92 23.46
N THR A 295 -24.16 0.94 22.61
CA THR A 295 -25.12 0.39 21.63
C THR A 295 -26.33 -0.28 22.29
N GLY A 296 -26.13 -0.94 23.45
CA GLY A 296 -27.10 -1.86 24.05
C GLY A 296 -27.09 -3.26 23.45
N PHE A 297 -26.07 -3.60 22.67
CA PHE A 297 -25.82 -4.94 22.11
C PHE A 297 -24.33 -5.12 21.79
N PRO A 298 -23.74 -6.31 22.00
CA PRO A 298 -22.37 -6.60 21.59
C PRO A 298 -22.24 -6.70 20.07
N LEU A 299 -21.00 -6.77 19.56
CA LEU A 299 -20.76 -7.08 18.16
C LEU A 299 -20.74 -8.61 17.96
N PRO A 300 -21.28 -9.14 16.85
CA PRO A 300 -21.17 -10.56 16.54
C PRO A 300 -19.72 -10.95 16.22
N ALA A 301 -19.08 -11.68 17.13
CA ALA A 301 -17.70 -12.15 16.94
C ALA A 301 -17.51 -12.99 15.67
N GLU A 302 -18.57 -13.68 15.19
CA GLU A 302 -18.56 -14.53 13.98
C GLU A 302 -18.73 -13.77 12.67
N GLY A 303 -18.96 -12.46 12.72
CA GLY A 303 -19.11 -11.60 11.54
C GLY A 303 -20.47 -10.94 11.39
N ALA A 304 -20.45 -9.72 10.85
CA ALA A 304 -21.64 -8.95 10.52
C ALA A 304 -21.32 -7.90 9.44
N THR A 305 -22.32 -7.11 9.05
CA THR A 305 -22.11 -5.86 8.31
C THR A 305 -22.36 -4.68 9.23
N LEU A 306 -21.41 -3.75 9.31
CA LEU A 306 -21.57 -2.42 9.89
C LEU A 306 -21.95 -1.44 8.78
N GLU A 307 -23.01 -0.67 8.98
CA GLU A 307 -23.35 0.47 8.12
C GLU A 307 -23.45 1.73 8.97
N LEU A 308 -22.71 2.76 8.58
CA LEU A 308 -22.82 4.10 9.13
C LEU A 308 -23.68 4.94 8.18
N LYS A 309 -24.80 5.48 8.67
CA LYS A 309 -25.69 6.35 7.89
C LYS A 309 -25.82 7.70 8.58
N ASN A 310 -25.91 8.76 7.78
CA ASN A 310 -26.14 10.10 8.29
C ASN A 310 -27.59 10.29 8.78
N ALA A 311 -27.90 11.48 9.30
CA ALA A 311 -29.22 11.81 9.83
C ALA A 311 -30.37 11.74 8.80
N THR A 312 -30.07 11.84 7.49
CA THR A 312 -31.07 11.69 6.41
C THR A 312 -31.25 10.24 5.97
N GLY A 313 -30.43 9.32 6.49
CA GLY A 313 -30.44 7.90 6.14
C GLY A 313 -29.52 7.52 4.97
N GLU A 314 -28.71 8.44 4.47
CA GLU A 314 -27.74 8.17 3.41
C GLU A 314 -26.55 7.39 3.96
N LEU A 315 -26.15 6.35 3.24
CA LEU A 315 -24.98 5.53 3.58
C LEU A 315 -23.69 6.38 3.48
N GLN A 316 -22.94 6.43 4.57
CA GLN A 316 -21.65 7.13 4.64
C GLN A 316 -20.50 6.14 4.55
N ASP A 317 -20.62 5.01 5.24
CA ASP A 317 -19.61 3.97 5.22
C ASP A 317 -20.23 2.59 5.48
N ARG A 318 -19.59 1.55 4.92
CA ARG A 318 -20.03 0.17 5.06
C ARG A 318 -18.84 -0.77 5.19
N LEU A 319 -18.90 -1.65 6.18
CA LEU A 319 -17.88 -2.66 6.45
C LEU A 319 -18.54 -4.01 6.68
N VAL A 320 -18.28 -4.97 5.80
CA VAL A 320 -18.59 -6.37 6.06
C VAL A 320 -17.38 -6.98 6.77
N TYR A 321 -17.57 -7.76 7.85
CA TYR A 321 -16.48 -8.45 8.53
C TYR A 321 -16.91 -9.87 8.93
N GLN A 322 -15.95 -10.71 9.30
CA GLN A 322 -16.16 -12.12 9.67
C GLN A 322 -15.73 -12.42 11.08
N THR A 323 -15.73 -13.71 11.41
CA THR A 323 -15.10 -14.27 12.60
C THR A 323 -13.79 -13.56 12.90
N GLN A 324 -13.78 -12.79 13.99
CA GLN A 324 -12.62 -12.07 14.46
C GLN A 324 -11.88 -12.94 15.48
N GLU A 325 -10.56 -13.05 15.32
CA GLU A 325 -9.71 -13.61 16.37
C GLU A 325 -9.79 -12.71 17.61
N THR A 326 -9.93 -13.32 18.78
CA THR A 326 -9.99 -12.59 20.05
C THR A 326 -8.78 -11.68 20.24
N ASP A 327 -9.04 -10.45 20.67
CA ASP A 327 -8.06 -9.38 20.92
C ASP A 327 -7.31 -8.87 19.67
N ARG A 328 -7.87 -9.07 18.47
CA ARG A 328 -7.31 -8.49 17.23
C ARG A 328 -8.31 -7.54 16.58
N SER A 329 -8.07 -6.25 16.78
CA SER A 329 -8.86 -5.21 16.14
C SER A 329 -8.57 -5.13 14.64
N PHE A 330 -9.58 -4.66 13.91
CA PHE A 330 -9.48 -4.34 12.49
C PHE A 330 -9.54 -2.83 12.38
N SER A 331 -8.57 -2.22 11.71
CA SER A 331 -8.49 -0.78 11.53
C SER A 331 -8.33 -0.42 10.06
N ARG A 332 -8.68 0.82 9.70
CA ARG A 332 -8.21 1.39 8.45
C ARG A 332 -6.68 1.51 8.51
N PHE A 333 -6.03 1.37 7.35
CA PHE A 333 -4.57 1.47 7.25
C PHE A 333 -4.04 2.84 7.72
N ARG A 334 -4.78 3.91 7.41
CA ARG A 334 -4.64 5.25 7.98
C ARG A 334 -6.05 5.78 8.27
N ASP A 335 -6.15 6.72 9.20
CA ASP A 335 -7.42 7.35 9.55
C ASP A 335 -8.13 7.89 8.29
N GLY A 336 -9.35 7.42 8.03
CA GLY A 336 -10.14 7.85 6.87
C GLY A 336 -9.86 7.13 5.53
N TYR A 337 -8.87 6.23 5.46
CA TYR A 337 -8.46 5.56 4.20
C TYR A 337 -9.33 4.36 3.83
N ASN A 338 -9.43 4.00 2.55
CA ASN A 338 -10.38 2.96 2.09
C ASN A 338 -9.95 1.52 2.42
N GLY A 339 -8.65 1.28 2.58
CA GLY A 339 -8.08 -0.03 2.89
C GLY A 339 -8.17 -0.35 4.38
N TRP A 340 -8.65 -1.55 4.70
CA TRP A 340 -8.64 -2.11 6.05
C TRP A 340 -7.48 -3.08 6.22
N VAL A 341 -6.89 -3.08 7.41
CA VAL A 341 -5.83 -4.00 7.84
C VAL A 341 -6.22 -4.66 9.15
N VAL A 342 -5.75 -5.88 9.36
CA VAL A 342 -5.81 -6.53 10.66
C VAL A 342 -4.55 -6.16 11.42
N ASN A 343 -4.67 -5.71 12.66
CA ASN A 343 -3.49 -5.37 13.44
C ASN A 343 -2.61 -6.63 13.63
N PRO A 344 -1.34 -6.63 13.17
CA PRO A 344 -0.49 -7.82 13.12
C PRO A 344 0.02 -8.26 14.51
N ILE A 345 -0.09 -7.41 15.53
CA ILE A 345 0.35 -7.72 16.90
C ILE A 345 -0.88 -7.80 17.82
N ARG A 346 -1.01 -8.89 18.58
CA ARG A 346 -1.84 -8.92 19.80
C ARG A 346 -1.21 -7.97 20.83
N HIS A 347 -1.49 -6.68 20.77
CA HIS A 347 -0.93 -5.70 21.70
C HIS A 347 -1.96 -4.60 22.03
N PRO A 348 -1.76 -3.80 23.09
CA PRO A 348 -2.77 -3.23 23.93
C PRO A 348 -3.41 -2.09 23.14
N ALA A 349 -4.70 -2.17 22.88
CA ALA A 349 -5.46 -0.98 22.51
C ALA A 349 -5.44 -0.01 23.71
N VAL A 350 -4.35 0.74 23.86
CA VAL A 350 -4.48 2.10 24.34
C VAL A 350 -4.92 2.87 23.09
N PRO A 351 -6.12 3.50 23.09
CA PRO A 351 -6.54 4.34 21.97
C PRO A 351 -5.42 5.35 21.72
N THR A 352 -4.84 5.35 20.52
CA THR A 352 -3.53 5.97 20.21
C THR A 352 -3.37 7.39 20.77
N TRP A 353 -2.71 7.56 21.92
CA TRP A 353 -2.53 8.88 22.54
C TRP A 353 -1.67 9.79 21.66
N THR A 354 -2.25 10.93 21.30
CA THR A 354 -1.66 12.27 21.11
C THR A 354 -0.13 12.40 21.26
N THR A 355 0.56 12.82 20.20
CA THR A 355 1.66 13.80 20.34
C THR A 355 1.06 15.20 20.32
N ALA A 356 0.70 15.71 21.50
CA ALA A 356 0.60 17.13 21.75
C ALA A 356 1.63 17.48 22.83
N LEU A 357 2.69 18.15 22.36
CA LEU A 357 3.60 19.06 23.06
C LEU A 357 3.23 19.35 24.54
N LEU A 358 4.06 18.90 25.47
CA LEU A 358 4.29 19.62 26.73
C LEU A 358 5.69 20.22 26.64
N ILE A 359 5.75 21.53 26.40
CA ILE A 359 6.93 22.36 26.64
C ILE A 359 7.11 22.44 28.17
N PRO A 360 8.31 22.27 28.73
CA PRO A 360 8.55 22.56 30.13
C PRO A 360 8.76 24.08 30.33
N GLY A 361 7.94 24.70 31.18
CA GLY A 361 8.08 26.10 31.59
C GLY A 361 6.73 26.78 31.81
#